data_AF-E9JG49-F1
#
_entry.id   AF-E9JG49-F1
#
_cell.length_a   1.000
_cell.length_b   1.000
_cell.length_c   1.000
_cell.angle_alpha   90.00
_cell.angle_beta   90.00
_cell.angle_gamma   90.00
#
_symmetry.space_group_name_H-M   'P 1'
#
loop_
_entity.id
_entity.type
_entity.pdbx_description
1 polymer ?
#
loop_
_entity_poly.entity_id
_entity_poly.type
_entity_poly.pdbx_seq_one_letter_code
_entity_poly.pdbx_strand_id
1 'polypeptide(L)'
;INVQSVVDITLDSFGEWRKRYLLNRKDHDNAQLLTGINLNGNTIGYGYVGSMCMPKESVGIVQDHSKTYLSVAITMAHELGHNLGINHDKDSCTCQASSCIMAATISDQPSYQFSDCSKNELWGYFISHTPRCILNEPLRTDVVSPAVCGNYVVEEGEECDCGSLWYCRNPCCDATTCKLKPGAECGEGMCCHQCRFATAETVCRPAKSECDMAEYCTGRSADCPTDYFHRNGQPCLLNPGYCYNGTCPIMIH
;
A
#
# COMPACT_ATOMS: atom_id res chain seq x y z
N ILE A 1 -22.57 -8.85 2.07
CA ILE A 1 -23.31 -7.69 1.54
C ILE A 1 -24.18 -8.13 0.37
N ASN A 2 -25.23 -7.38 0.03
CA ASN A 2 -25.99 -7.61 -1.21
C ASN A 2 -25.38 -6.77 -2.34
N VAL A 3 -24.82 -7.42 -3.36
CA VAL A 3 -24.15 -6.73 -4.47
C VAL A 3 -25.21 -6.39 -5.53
N GLN A 4 -25.27 -5.13 -5.93
CA GLN A 4 -26.27 -4.58 -6.85
C GLN A 4 -25.59 -3.86 -8.02
N SER A 5 -26.31 -3.71 -9.14
CA SER A 5 -25.83 -2.96 -10.30
C SER A 5 -25.68 -1.45 -10.02
N VAL A 6 -26.36 -0.91 -9.00
CA VAL A 6 -26.18 0.49 -8.57
C VAL A 6 -24.90 0.59 -7.74
N VAL A 7 -23.87 1.21 -8.29
CA VAL A 7 -22.51 1.16 -7.74
C VAL A 7 -22.39 1.86 -6.38
N ASP A 8 -23.06 3.00 -6.19
CA ASP A 8 -23.00 3.76 -4.93
C ASP A 8 -23.53 2.94 -3.74
N ILE A 9 -24.62 2.20 -3.96
CA ILE A 9 -25.24 1.35 -2.93
C ILE A 9 -24.31 0.18 -2.57
N THR A 10 -23.70 -0.43 -3.58
CA THR A 10 -22.75 -1.53 -3.37
C THR A 10 -21.49 -1.05 -2.66
N LEU A 11 -20.94 0.12 -3.04
CA LEU A 11 -19.72 0.66 -2.45
C LEU A 11 -19.92 1.02 -0.97
N ASP A 12 -21.02 1.72 -0.65
CA ASP A 12 -21.36 2.06 0.73
C ASP A 12 -21.56 0.81 1.59
N SER A 13 -22.32 -0.17 1.07
CA SER A 13 -22.54 -1.45 1.76
C SER A 13 -21.25 -2.23 1.99
N PHE A 14 -20.34 -2.22 1.00
CA PHE A 14 -19.04 -2.89 1.08
C PHE A 14 -18.12 -2.22 2.10
N GLY A 15 -18.06 -0.88 2.09
CA GLY A 15 -17.30 -0.11 3.08
C GLY A 15 -17.81 -0.34 4.51
N GLU A 16 -19.14 -0.32 4.73
CA GLU A 16 -19.72 -0.64 6.05
C GLU A 16 -19.37 -2.07 6.49
N TRP A 17 -19.40 -3.03 5.56
CA TRP A 17 -19.00 -4.39 5.86
C TRP A 17 -17.50 -4.51 6.20
N ARG A 18 -16.63 -3.82 5.45
CA ARG A 18 -15.19 -3.79 5.73
C ARG A 18 -14.95 -3.27 7.14
N LYS A 19 -15.53 -2.10 7.46
CA LYS A 19 -15.40 -1.44 8.76
C LYS A 19 -15.89 -2.32 9.92
N ARG A 20 -17.07 -2.92 9.80
CA ARG A 20 -17.73 -3.63 10.91
C ARG A 20 -17.29 -5.08 11.06
N TYR A 21 -16.82 -5.72 10.00
CA TYR A 21 -16.57 -7.16 10.00
C TYR A 21 -15.17 -7.53 9.55
N LEU A 22 -14.68 -7.02 8.41
CA LEU A 22 -13.38 -7.45 7.87
C LEU A 22 -12.21 -6.95 8.73
N LEU A 23 -12.21 -5.66 9.11
CA LEU A 23 -11.15 -5.08 9.95
C LEU A 23 -11.10 -5.71 11.35
N ASN A 24 -12.19 -6.30 11.84
CA ASN A 24 -12.22 -6.97 13.14
C ASN A 24 -11.60 -8.38 13.13
N ARG A 25 -11.21 -8.90 11.96
CA ARG A 25 -10.69 -10.28 11.81
C ARG A 25 -9.40 -10.38 11.01
N LYS A 26 -9.03 -9.35 10.25
CA LYS A 26 -7.78 -9.31 9.47
C LYS A 26 -7.36 -7.86 9.26
N ASP A 27 -6.14 -7.53 9.66
CA ASP A 27 -5.52 -6.24 9.39
C ASP A 27 -5.14 -6.13 7.91
N HIS A 28 -5.47 -5.00 7.29
CA HIS A 28 -5.20 -4.66 5.89
C HIS A 28 -5.53 -3.18 5.61
N ASP A 29 -4.83 -2.57 4.66
CA ASP A 29 -4.89 -1.13 4.42
C ASP A 29 -6.06 -0.70 3.52
N ASN A 30 -6.38 -1.53 2.54
CA ASN A 30 -7.42 -1.30 1.53
C ASN A 30 -8.09 -2.63 1.14
N ALA A 31 -9.36 -2.60 0.75
CA ALA A 31 -10.03 -3.77 0.18
C ALA A 31 -10.73 -3.43 -1.16
N GLN A 32 -10.48 -4.24 -2.18
CA GLN A 32 -11.16 -4.14 -3.47
C GLN A 32 -12.15 -5.29 -3.63
N LEU A 33 -13.40 -5.00 -3.99
CA LEU A 33 -14.41 -6.00 -4.31
C LEU A 33 -14.39 -6.28 -5.81
N LEU A 34 -13.92 -7.46 -6.20
CA LEU A 34 -14.07 -7.96 -7.57
C LEU A 34 -15.45 -8.61 -7.74
N THR A 35 -16.25 -8.15 -8.71
CA THR A 35 -17.62 -8.63 -8.93
C THR A 35 -17.89 -9.00 -10.38
N GLY A 36 -18.65 -10.09 -10.59
CA GLY A 36 -19.18 -10.47 -11.90
C GLY A 36 -20.54 -9.85 -12.23
N ILE A 37 -21.09 -9.01 -11.35
CA ILE A 37 -22.33 -8.27 -11.63
C ILE A 37 -22.02 -7.10 -12.56
N ASN A 38 -22.85 -6.95 -13.59
CA ASN A 38 -22.82 -5.77 -14.46
C ASN A 38 -23.33 -4.56 -13.70
N LEU A 39 -22.48 -3.56 -13.55
CA LEU A 39 -22.84 -2.27 -12.97
C LEU A 39 -23.64 -1.44 -13.98
N ASN A 40 -24.46 -0.52 -13.50
CA ASN A 40 -25.32 0.31 -14.34
C ASN A 40 -24.51 1.28 -15.20
N GLY A 41 -24.96 1.51 -16.43
CA GLY A 41 -24.32 2.44 -17.36
C GLY A 41 -22.98 1.90 -17.88
N ASN A 42 -21.98 2.79 -17.97
CA ASN A 42 -20.64 2.46 -18.45
C ASN A 42 -19.63 2.28 -17.31
N THR A 43 -20.10 2.24 -16.05
CA THR A 43 -19.25 2.09 -14.88
C THR A 43 -18.69 0.66 -14.84
N ILE A 44 -17.37 0.54 -14.71
CA ILE A 44 -16.66 -0.74 -14.56
C ILE A 44 -15.86 -0.82 -13.26
N GLY A 45 -15.79 0.27 -12.53
CA GLY A 45 -15.16 0.38 -11.23
C GLY A 45 -15.64 1.63 -10.49
N TYR A 46 -15.48 1.65 -9.17
CA TYR A 46 -15.80 2.82 -8.35
C TYR A 46 -15.09 2.76 -6.99
N GLY A 47 -14.47 3.87 -6.60
CA GLY A 47 -13.76 4.02 -5.34
C GLY A 47 -13.90 5.42 -4.76
N TYR A 48 -13.74 5.54 -3.45
CA TYR A 48 -13.67 6.85 -2.78
C TYR A 48 -12.33 7.53 -3.07
N VAL A 49 -12.34 8.86 -3.22
CA VAL A 49 -11.12 9.63 -3.47
C VAL A 49 -10.41 10.00 -2.17
N GLY A 50 -9.09 9.79 -2.10
CA GLY A 50 -8.24 10.21 -0.97
C GLY A 50 -8.52 9.49 0.35
N SER A 51 -9.08 8.29 0.27
CA SER A 51 -9.62 7.54 1.40
C SER A 51 -8.72 6.41 1.92
N MET A 52 -7.51 6.26 1.40
CA MET A 52 -6.57 5.22 1.85
C MET A 52 -6.43 5.24 3.39
N CYS A 53 -6.37 4.06 4.00
CA CYS A 53 -6.39 3.83 5.45
C CYS A 53 -7.71 4.13 6.20
N MET A 54 -8.69 4.81 5.59
CA MET A 54 -9.96 5.07 6.27
C MET A 54 -10.74 3.75 6.51
N PRO A 55 -11.32 3.51 7.70
CA PRO A 55 -11.90 2.21 8.04
C PRO A 55 -13.05 1.77 7.12
N LYS A 56 -13.90 2.70 6.68
CA LYS A 56 -15.01 2.41 5.76
C LYS A 56 -14.64 2.69 4.32
N GLU A 57 -13.94 3.80 4.07
CA GLU A 57 -13.78 4.38 2.74
C GLU A 57 -12.52 3.91 2.00
N SER A 58 -11.57 3.23 2.66
CA SER A 58 -10.44 2.58 1.98
C SER A 58 -10.90 1.29 1.28
N VAL A 59 -11.78 1.47 0.31
CA VAL A 59 -12.39 0.44 -0.51
C VAL A 59 -12.59 0.90 -1.94
N GLY A 60 -12.68 -0.07 -2.85
CA GLY A 60 -13.19 0.11 -4.20
C GLY A 60 -13.93 -1.12 -4.69
N ILE A 61 -14.66 -0.97 -5.79
CA ILE A 61 -15.33 -2.04 -6.52
C ILE A 61 -14.75 -2.10 -7.91
N VAL A 62 -14.49 -3.31 -8.39
CA VAL A 62 -14.00 -3.58 -9.74
C VAL A 62 -14.92 -4.62 -10.37
N GLN A 63 -15.50 -4.31 -11.52
CA GLN A 63 -16.22 -5.28 -12.32
C GLN A 63 -15.20 -6.17 -13.07
N ASP A 64 -15.42 -7.48 -13.07
CA ASP A 64 -14.71 -8.44 -13.92
C ASP A 64 -15.23 -8.33 -15.37
N HIS A 65 -14.96 -7.18 -16.01
CA HIS A 65 -15.61 -6.76 -17.27
C HIS A 65 -14.97 -7.34 -18.53
N SER A 66 -13.84 -8.03 -18.41
CA SER A 66 -13.06 -8.51 -19.55
C SER A 66 -12.38 -9.84 -19.25
N LYS A 67 -12.28 -10.72 -20.26
CA LYS A 67 -11.45 -11.93 -20.19
C LYS A 67 -9.96 -11.63 -20.19
N THR A 68 -9.57 -10.42 -20.59
CA THR A 68 -8.19 -9.96 -20.55
C THR A 68 -7.92 -9.43 -19.14
N TYR A 69 -7.17 -10.22 -18.34
CA TYR A 69 -6.84 -9.86 -16.96
C TYR A 69 -6.20 -8.47 -16.84
N LEU A 70 -5.43 -8.04 -17.85
CA LEU A 70 -4.83 -6.71 -17.89
C LEU A 70 -5.88 -5.61 -17.79
N SER A 71 -7.00 -5.72 -18.52
CA SER A 71 -8.05 -4.69 -18.49
C SER A 71 -8.66 -4.56 -17.09
N VAL A 72 -8.87 -5.68 -16.40
CA VAL A 72 -9.41 -5.70 -15.03
C VAL A 72 -8.37 -5.19 -14.02
N ALA A 73 -7.09 -5.55 -14.20
CA ALA A 73 -5.99 -5.05 -13.37
C ALA A 73 -5.82 -3.53 -13.49
N ILE A 74 -5.96 -2.95 -14.69
CA ILE A 74 -5.93 -1.50 -14.89
C ILE A 74 -7.12 -0.82 -14.22
N THR A 75 -8.32 -1.40 -14.29
CA THR A 75 -9.47 -0.88 -13.53
C THR A 75 -9.21 -0.93 -12.01
N MET A 76 -8.63 -2.01 -11.50
CA MET A 76 -8.25 -2.08 -10.08
C MET A 76 -7.20 -1.04 -9.70
N ALA A 77 -6.19 -0.82 -10.54
CA ALA A 77 -5.19 0.22 -10.34
C ALA A 77 -5.81 1.63 -10.38
N HIS A 78 -6.81 1.85 -11.23
CA HIS A 78 -7.56 3.09 -11.33
C HIS A 78 -8.33 3.39 -10.02
N GLU A 79 -9.06 2.41 -9.48
CA GLU A 79 -9.81 2.60 -8.22
C GLU A 79 -8.89 2.76 -7.00
N LEU A 80 -7.77 2.04 -6.98
CA LEU A 80 -6.72 2.26 -5.98
C LEU A 80 -6.09 3.66 -6.12
N GLY A 81 -5.94 4.15 -7.35
CA GLY A 81 -5.52 5.51 -7.64
C GLY A 81 -6.45 6.56 -7.02
N HIS A 82 -7.77 6.39 -7.18
CA HIS A 82 -8.75 7.22 -6.48
C HIS A 82 -8.56 7.15 -4.97
N ASN A 83 -8.45 5.95 -4.38
CA ASN A 83 -8.21 5.83 -2.93
C ASN A 83 -6.92 6.55 -2.46
N LEU A 84 -5.92 6.66 -3.34
CA LEU A 84 -4.66 7.40 -3.13
C LEU A 84 -4.74 8.89 -3.52
N GLY A 85 -5.95 9.43 -3.70
CA GLY A 85 -6.20 10.86 -3.89
C GLY A 85 -6.01 11.36 -5.33
N ILE A 86 -5.92 10.45 -6.29
CA ILE A 86 -5.72 10.80 -7.70
C ILE A 86 -7.07 10.93 -8.39
N ASN A 87 -7.28 12.02 -9.13
CA ASN A 87 -8.49 12.25 -9.92
C ASN A 87 -8.30 11.77 -11.37
N HIS A 88 -9.37 11.83 -12.16
CA HIS A 88 -9.25 11.58 -13.60
C HIS A 88 -8.33 12.58 -14.29
N ASP A 89 -7.61 12.08 -15.29
CA ASP A 89 -6.78 12.89 -16.17
C ASP A 89 -7.62 13.91 -16.96
N LYS A 90 -7.12 15.14 -17.04
CA LYS A 90 -7.65 16.22 -17.88
C LYS A 90 -6.90 16.26 -19.21
N ASP A 91 -7.40 17.04 -20.17
CA ASP A 91 -6.81 17.18 -21.52
C ASP A 91 -5.32 17.61 -21.51
N SER A 92 -4.84 18.27 -20.45
CA SER A 92 -3.44 18.68 -20.30
C SER A 92 -2.52 17.59 -19.76
N CYS A 93 -3.06 16.47 -19.26
CA CYS A 93 -2.30 15.41 -18.60
C CYS A 93 -1.76 14.43 -19.64
N THR A 94 -0.52 13.99 -19.47
CA THR A 94 0.15 13.12 -20.44
C THR A 94 0.89 11.98 -19.76
N CYS A 95 0.95 10.84 -20.45
CA CYS A 95 1.80 9.72 -20.11
C CYS A 95 2.53 9.24 -21.37
N GLN A 96 3.57 8.41 -21.20
CA GLN A 96 4.33 7.82 -22.30
C GLN A 96 3.58 6.64 -22.97
N ALA A 97 2.27 6.79 -23.17
CA ALA A 97 1.39 5.78 -23.75
C ALA A 97 0.16 6.44 -24.39
N SER A 98 -0.62 5.66 -25.14
CA SER A 98 -1.86 6.12 -25.79
C SER A 98 -3.01 6.39 -24.81
N SER A 99 -2.97 5.78 -23.62
CA SER A 99 -3.97 5.95 -22.57
C SER A 99 -3.32 5.71 -21.21
N CYS A 100 -3.63 6.57 -20.25
CA CYS A 100 -3.08 6.52 -18.90
C CYS A 100 -4.07 5.82 -17.95
N ILE A 101 -3.58 5.29 -16.82
CA ILE A 101 -4.41 4.56 -15.85
C ILE A 101 -5.62 5.39 -15.39
N MET A 102 -5.44 6.70 -15.16
CA MET A 102 -6.48 7.59 -14.63
C MET A 102 -7.32 8.26 -15.71
N ALA A 103 -7.28 7.77 -16.95
CA ALA A 103 -8.24 8.21 -17.97
C ALA A 103 -9.68 7.89 -17.50
N ALA A 104 -10.61 8.83 -17.70
CA ALA A 104 -12.00 8.69 -17.26
C ALA A 104 -12.77 7.54 -17.96
N THR A 105 -12.23 7.02 -19.06
CA THR A 105 -12.75 5.88 -19.81
C THR A 105 -11.61 4.94 -20.14
N ILE A 106 -11.82 3.64 -19.95
CA ILE A 106 -10.82 2.64 -20.30
C ILE A 106 -10.62 2.58 -21.83
N SER A 107 -9.36 2.45 -22.26
CA SER A 107 -8.98 2.25 -23.65
C SER A 107 -9.03 0.77 -24.05
N ASP A 108 -9.27 0.49 -25.33
CA ASP A 108 -9.13 -0.86 -25.91
C ASP A 108 -7.69 -1.39 -25.80
N GLN A 109 -6.71 -0.48 -25.71
CA GLN A 109 -5.30 -0.76 -25.45
C GLN A 109 -4.86 0.02 -24.21
N PRO A 110 -5.18 -0.46 -23.00
CA PRO A 110 -4.80 0.21 -21.77
C PRO A 110 -3.29 0.06 -21.52
N SER A 111 -2.69 1.03 -20.83
CA SER A 111 -1.28 1.01 -20.46
C SER A 111 -1.10 0.97 -18.95
N TYR A 112 0.12 0.64 -18.51
CA TYR A 112 0.52 0.65 -17.09
C TYR A 112 0.95 2.03 -16.58
N GLN A 113 0.79 3.08 -17.39
CA GLN A 113 1.40 4.37 -17.11
C GLN A 113 0.42 5.33 -16.42
N PHE A 114 0.81 5.82 -15.25
CA PHE A 114 0.20 7.02 -14.67
C PHE A 114 0.68 8.28 -15.41
N SER A 115 -0.20 9.27 -15.53
CA SER A 115 0.13 10.57 -16.11
C SER A 115 1.04 11.40 -15.19
N ASP A 116 1.59 12.47 -15.74
CA ASP A 116 2.25 13.53 -14.98
C ASP A 116 1.34 14.17 -13.92
N CYS A 117 0.07 14.44 -14.24
CA CYS A 117 -0.94 14.92 -13.30
C CYS A 117 -1.15 13.94 -12.14
N SER A 118 -1.33 12.65 -12.46
CA SER A 118 -1.55 11.60 -11.46
C SER A 118 -0.42 11.54 -10.44
N LYS A 119 0.83 11.65 -10.91
CA LYS A 119 2.02 11.67 -10.04
C LYS A 119 2.02 12.88 -9.12
N ASN A 120 1.68 14.07 -9.65
CA ASN A 120 1.63 15.29 -8.86
C ASN A 120 0.54 15.24 -7.78
N GLU A 121 -0.63 14.71 -8.12
CA GLU A 121 -1.73 14.55 -7.16
C GLU A 121 -1.40 13.53 -6.06
N LEU A 122 -0.78 12.39 -6.42
CA LEU A 122 -0.30 11.40 -5.45
C LEU A 122 0.69 12.00 -4.46
N TRP A 123 1.67 12.77 -4.96
CA TRP A 123 2.63 13.47 -4.10
C TRP A 123 1.93 14.49 -3.20
N GLY A 124 0.99 15.27 -3.74
CA GLY A 124 0.16 16.19 -2.96
C GLY A 124 -0.63 15.51 -1.86
N TYR A 125 -1.21 14.33 -2.15
CA TYR A 125 -1.95 13.51 -1.19
C TYR A 125 -1.05 13.02 -0.05
N PHE A 126 0.13 12.48 -0.35
CA PHE A 126 1.07 12.03 0.69
C PHE A 126 1.56 13.15 1.59
N ILE A 127 1.84 14.34 1.03
CA ILE A 127 2.26 15.51 1.82
C ILE A 127 1.13 16.01 2.73
N SER A 128 -0.11 16.07 2.22
CA SER A 128 -1.23 16.67 2.95
C SER A 128 -1.90 15.72 3.96
N HIS A 129 -1.97 14.42 3.67
CA HIS A 129 -2.72 13.46 4.49
C HIS A 129 -1.83 12.49 5.28
N THR A 130 -0.61 12.21 4.79
CA THR A 130 0.34 11.24 5.40
C THR A 130 -0.36 9.95 5.89
N PRO A 131 -0.93 9.14 4.97
CA PRO A 131 -1.64 7.91 5.33
C PRO A 131 -0.70 6.91 6.01
N ARG A 132 -0.81 6.77 7.34
CA ARG A 132 0.16 6.01 8.14
C ARG A 132 0.14 4.50 7.91
N CYS A 133 -0.98 3.91 7.48
CA CYS A 133 -1.11 2.46 7.34
C CYS A 133 -0.28 1.88 6.18
N ILE A 134 0.06 2.69 5.17
CA ILE A 134 0.86 2.24 4.01
C ILE A 134 2.37 2.45 4.21
N LEU A 135 2.81 2.73 5.43
CA LEU A 135 4.23 2.98 5.74
C LEU A 135 4.96 1.73 6.23
N ASN A 136 4.24 0.73 6.74
CA ASN A 136 4.83 -0.55 7.13
C ASN A 136 4.86 -1.50 5.94
N GLU A 137 5.93 -2.28 5.86
CA GLU A 137 6.01 -3.41 4.94
C GLU A 137 5.28 -4.61 5.55
N PRO A 138 4.47 -5.35 4.79
CA PRO A 138 3.85 -6.58 5.30
C PRO A 138 4.92 -7.62 5.61
N LEU A 139 4.66 -8.48 6.61
CA LEU A 139 5.53 -9.63 6.84
C LEU A 139 5.44 -10.58 5.65
N ARG A 140 6.55 -11.27 5.34
CA ARG A 140 6.58 -12.26 4.24
C ARG A 140 5.50 -13.32 4.35
N THR A 141 5.15 -13.70 5.58
CA THR A 141 4.11 -14.69 5.90
C THR A 141 2.68 -14.16 5.78
N ASP A 142 2.49 -12.84 5.66
CA ASP A 142 1.17 -12.23 5.45
C ASP A 142 0.80 -12.13 3.97
N VAL A 143 1.76 -12.27 3.06
CA VAL A 143 1.55 -12.27 1.63
C VAL A 143 1.02 -13.64 1.19
N VAL A 144 -0.20 -13.65 0.65
CA VAL A 144 -0.90 -14.90 0.26
C VAL A 144 -0.80 -15.20 -1.24
N SER A 145 -0.23 -14.28 -2.04
CA SER A 145 0.08 -14.54 -3.44
C SER A 145 1.22 -15.54 -3.58
N PRO A 146 1.26 -16.32 -4.66
CA PRO A 146 2.47 -17.05 -5.02
C PRO A 146 3.63 -16.07 -5.23
N ALA A 147 4.81 -16.41 -4.69
CA ALA A 147 6.01 -15.60 -4.80
C ALA A 147 6.38 -15.29 -6.26
N VAL A 148 6.74 -14.04 -6.55
CA VAL A 148 7.16 -13.57 -7.87
C VAL A 148 8.48 -12.82 -7.79
N CYS A 149 9.57 -13.55 -8.01
CA CYS A 149 10.90 -12.97 -8.04
C CYS A 149 11.03 -11.83 -9.06
N GLY A 150 11.46 -10.66 -8.58
CA GLY A 150 11.67 -9.43 -9.33
C GLY A 150 10.53 -8.41 -9.19
N ASN A 151 9.62 -8.59 -8.23
CA ASN A 151 8.49 -7.68 -7.97
C ASN A 151 8.76 -6.66 -6.86
N TYR A 152 9.98 -6.64 -6.30
CA TYR A 152 10.44 -5.76 -5.20
C TYR A 152 9.82 -6.07 -3.83
N VAL A 153 9.18 -7.23 -3.65
CA VAL A 153 8.60 -7.66 -2.37
C VAL A 153 9.20 -9.01 -2.01
N VAL A 154 9.88 -9.11 -0.87
CA VAL A 154 10.47 -10.38 -0.48
C VAL A 154 9.38 -11.33 0.03
N GLU A 155 9.05 -12.34 -0.76
CA GLU A 155 7.96 -13.28 -0.47
C GLU A 155 8.48 -14.61 0.12
N GLU A 156 7.57 -15.52 0.47
CA GLU A 156 7.96 -16.84 0.98
C GLU A 156 8.79 -17.62 -0.07
N GLY A 157 9.97 -18.06 0.33
CA GLY A 157 10.92 -18.78 -0.54
C GLY A 157 12.05 -17.90 -1.10
N GLU A 158 11.93 -16.58 -0.98
CA GLU A 158 12.94 -15.61 -1.42
C GLU A 158 13.81 -15.14 -0.26
N GLU A 159 15.08 -14.86 -0.55
CA GLU A 159 16.02 -14.31 0.43
C GLU A 159 16.20 -12.80 0.27
N CYS A 160 15.90 -12.27 -0.92
CA CYS A 160 15.95 -10.85 -1.30
C CYS A 160 15.19 -10.63 -2.63
N ASP A 161 14.68 -9.42 -2.89
CA ASP A 161 14.09 -9.06 -4.19
C ASP A 161 14.38 -7.59 -4.55
N CYS A 162 15.42 -7.38 -5.38
CA CYS A 162 15.81 -6.06 -5.86
C CYS A 162 15.18 -5.67 -7.21
N GLY A 163 14.12 -6.36 -7.62
CA GLY A 163 13.49 -6.22 -8.92
C GLY A 163 14.22 -6.94 -10.05
N SER A 164 13.79 -6.67 -11.29
CA SER A 164 14.37 -7.29 -12.48
C SER A 164 15.88 -7.04 -12.65
N LEU A 165 16.54 -7.93 -13.39
CA LEU A 165 17.98 -7.90 -13.68
C LEU A 165 18.50 -6.54 -14.17
N TRP A 166 17.73 -5.82 -14.99
CA TRP A 166 18.15 -4.54 -15.58
C TRP A 166 18.15 -3.37 -14.59
N TYR A 167 17.31 -3.45 -13.56
CA TYR A 167 17.11 -2.37 -12.59
C TYR A 167 17.70 -2.68 -11.21
N CYS A 168 18.00 -3.94 -10.92
CA CYS A 168 18.59 -4.32 -9.64
C CYS A 168 19.97 -3.68 -9.45
N ARG A 169 20.08 -2.85 -8.42
CA ARG A 169 21.34 -2.23 -7.97
C ARG A 169 21.89 -2.83 -6.70
N ASN A 170 21.19 -3.81 -6.13
CA ASN A 170 21.55 -4.43 -4.86
C ASN A 170 22.75 -5.39 -5.06
N PRO A 171 23.95 -5.08 -4.52
CA PRO A 171 25.10 -5.94 -4.71
C PRO A 171 24.93 -7.30 -3.99
N CYS A 172 24.09 -7.35 -2.95
CA CYS A 172 23.88 -8.51 -2.11
C CYS A 172 22.91 -9.54 -2.70
N CYS A 173 22.09 -9.14 -3.68
CA CYS A 173 21.02 -9.96 -4.21
C CYS A 173 21.30 -10.42 -5.67
N ASP A 174 21.00 -11.68 -5.97
CA ASP A 174 20.90 -12.16 -7.35
C ASP A 174 19.46 -11.98 -7.85
N ALA A 175 19.27 -10.95 -8.68
CA ALA A 175 17.98 -10.59 -9.28
C ALA A 175 17.33 -11.68 -10.13
N THR A 176 18.08 -12.70 -10.57
CA THR A 176 17.53 -13.78 -11.39
C THR A 176 16.90 -14.87 -10.54
N THR A 177 17.40 -15.05 -9.32
CA THR A 177 17.05 -16.19 -8.46
C THR A 177 16.40 -15.76 -7.14
N CYS A 178 16.41 -14.47 -6.82
CA CYS A 178 15.97 -13.90 -5.54
C CYS A 178 16.65 -14.58 -4.34
N LYS A 179 17.94 -14.91 -4.53
CA LYS A 179 18.84 -15.49 -3.53
C LYS A 179 19.97 -14.53 -3.19
N LEU A 180 20.49 -14.66 -1.98
CA LEU A 180 21.66 -13.91 -1.57
C LEU A 180 22.88 -14.35 -2.36
N LYS A 181 23.70 -13.38 -2.76
CA LYS A 181 25.00 -13.66 -3.35
C LYS A 181 25.95 -14.25 -2.30
N PRO A 182 26.95 -15.06 -2.71
CA PRO A 182 27.92 -15.63 -1.79
C PRO A 182 28.56 -14.59 -0.87
N GLY A 183 28.51 -14.84 0.45
CA GLY A 183 29.09 -13.96 1.47
C GLY A 183 28.18 -12.86 2.00
N ALA A 184 26.97 -12.72 1.47
CA ALA A 184 25.93 -11.86 2.04
C ALA A 184 25.16 -12.59 3.16
N GLU A 185 24.89 -11.88 4.25
CA GLU A 185 24.00 -12.33 5.35
C GLU A 185 22.58 -11.78 5.17
N CYS A 186 22.44 -10.69 4.42
CA CYS A 186 21.17 -10.04 4.12
C CYS A 186 21.24 -9.34 2.77
N GLY A 187 20.06 -9.12 2.18
CA GLY A 187 19.89 -8.38 0.93
C GLY A 187 19.17 -7.06 1.14
N GLU A 188 18.10 -7.07 1.94
CA GLU A 188 17.19 -5.95 2.15
C GLU A 188 16.76 -5.87 3.61
N GLY A 189 15.98 -4.86 3.96
CA GLY A 189 15.55 -4.58 5.34
C GLY A 189 16.33 -3.46 6.02
N MET A 190 15.68 -2.78 6.96
CA MET A 190 16.24 -1.60 7.65
C MET A 190 17.48 -1.92 8.52
N CYS A 191 17.71 -3.19 8.87
CA CYS A 191 18.88 -3.67 9.58
C CYS A 191 19.91 -4.37 8.68
N CYS A 192 19.87 -4.15 7.36
CA CYS A 192 20.88 -4.64 6.44
C CYS A 192 21.83 -3.53 5.99
N HIS A 193 23.12 -3.67 6.29
CA HIS A 193 24.16 -2.71 5.89
C HIS A 193 25.33 -3.44 5.23
N GLN A 194 25.65 -3.06 3.98
CA GLN A 194 26.74 -3.68 3.22
C GLN A 194 26.66 -5.23 3.19
N CYS A 195 25.47 -5.76 2.98
CA CYS A 195 25.18 -7.20 2.95
C CYS A 195 25.42 -7.94 4.29
N ARG A 196 25.49 -7.22 5.42
CA ARG A 196 25.66 -7.76 6.77
C ARG A 196 24.58 -7.24 7.69
N PHE A 197 24.26 -8.02 8.73
CA PHE A 197 23.35 -7.54 9.76
C PHE A 197 23.96 -6.33 10.47
N ALA A 198 23.14 -5.28 10.63
CA ALA A 198 23.48 -4.15 11.47
C ALA A 198 23.73 -4.61 12.90
N THR A 199 24.67 -3.96 13.60
CA THR A 199 25.01 -4.30 14.99
C THR A 199 23.79 -4.22 15.90
N ALA A 200 23.75 -5.06 16.94
CA ALA A 200 22.70 -4.97 17.94
C ALA A 200 22.62 -3.56 18.52
N GLU A 201 21.41 -3.10 18.86
CA GLU A 201 21.14 -1.74 19.37
C GLU A 201 21.31 -0.61 18.33
N THR A 202 21.48 -0.93 17.05
CA THR A 202 21.39 0.07 15.97
C THR A 202 19.94 0.48 15.77
N VAL A 203 19.61 1.76 15.84
CA VAL A 203 18.24 2.25 15.60
C VAL A 203 17.85 2.00 14.14
N CYS A 204 16.82 1.20 13.92
CA CYS A 204 16.26 0.95 12.58
C CYS A 204 14.98 1.73 12.32
N ARG A 205 14.16 1.97 13.35
CA ARG A 205 13.01 2.86 13.28
C ARG A 205 13.06 3.86 14.44
N PRO A 206 13.22 5.16 14.18
CA PRO A 206 13.19 6.17 15.23
C PRO A 206 11.75 6.44 15.69
N ALA A 207 11.59 6.77 16.97
CA ALA A 207 10.31 7.23 17.52
C ALA A 207 9.83 8.50 16.80
N LYS A 208 8.60 8.48 16.29
CA LYS A 208 7.99 9.62 15.58
C LYS A 208 7.31 10.62 16.51
N SER A 209 7.02 10.23 17.75
CA SER A 209 6.40 11.08 18.78
C SER A 209 6.74 10.57 20.17
N GLU A 210 6.38 11.32 21.22
CA GLU A 210 6.49 10.85 22.62
C GLU A 210 5.58 9.65 22.94
N CYS A 211 4.64 9.32 22.06
CA CYS A 211 3.75 8.17 22.16
C CYS A 211 4.24 6.96 21.36
N ASP A 212 5.35 7.09 20.65
CA ASP A 212 5.94 6.08 19.78
C ASP A 212 7.28 5.62 20.37
N MET A 213 7.58 4.32 20.30
CA MET A 213 8.88 3.81 20.76
C MET A 213 9.88 3.80 19.60
N ALA A 214 11.16 3.63 19.87
CA ALA A 214 12.15 3.38 18.82
C ALA A 214 12.49 1.88 18.80
N GLU A 215 12.73 1.33 17.62
CA GLU A 215 13.13 -0.07 17.44
C GLU A 215 14.58 -0.17 17.01
N TYR A 216 15.18 -1.27 17.45
CA TYR A 216 16.60 -1.51 17.37
C TYR A 216 16.86 -2.86 16.71
N CYS A 217 17.89 -2.90 15.86
CA CYS A 217 18.37 -4.11 15.25
C CYS A 217 18.83 -5.11 16.32
N THR A 218 18.57 -6.40 16.06
CA THR A 218 18.94 -7.49 16.97
C THR A 218 20.38 -7.97 16.80
N GLY A 219 21.06 -7.55 15.73
CA GLY A 219 22.36 -8.10 15.33
C GLY A 219 22.30 -9.47 14.66
N ARG A 220 21.11 -10.02 14.43
CA ARG A 220 20.91 -11.40 13.92
C ARG A 220 19.86 -11.50 12.82
N SER A 221 19.19 -10.39 12.51
CA SER A 221 18.20 -10.29 11.44
C SER A 221 18.37 -8.96 10.72
N ALA A 222 17.97 -8.94 9.45
CA ALA A 222 17.91 -7.74 8.62
C ALA A 222 16.61 -6.97 8.78
N ASP A 223 15.59 -7.60 9.34
CA ASP A 223 14.30 -6.98 9.61
C ASP A 223 14.38 -6.14 10.89
N CYS A 224 13.81 -4.94 10.84
CA CYS A 224 13.56 -4.18 12.06
C CYS A 224 12.42 -4.86 12.82
N PRO A 225 12.51 -4.95 14.17
CA PRO A 225 11.39 -5.46 14.97
C PRO A 225 10.07 -4.74 14.68
N THR A 226 8.96 -5.41 14.99
CA THR A 226 7.61 -4.84 14.89
C THR A 226 7.52 -3.48 15.59
N ASP A 227 6.77 -2.55 14.99
CA ASP A 227 6.51 -1.22 15.52
C ASP A 227 5.73 -1.30 16.85
N TYR A 228 6.32 -0.80 17.94
CA TYR A 228 5.70 -0.73 19.26
C TYR A 228 5.39 0.71 19.66
N PHE A 229 4.23 0.90 20.30
CA PHE A 229 3.79 2.19 20.82
C PHE A 229 3.77 2.21 22.35
N HIS A 230 3.89 3.40 22.92
CA HIS A 230 3.54 3.61 24.31
C HIS A 230 2.08 3.25 24.57
N ARG A 231 1.79 2.87 25.82
CA ARG A 231 0.46 2.41 26.20
C ARG A 231 -0.59 3.48 25.92
N ASN A 232 -1.70 3.08 25.29
CA ASN A 232 -2.86 3.96 25.14
C ASN A 232 -3.29 4.50 26.52
N GLY A 233 -3.53 5.82 26.60
CA GLY A 233 -3.83 6.51 27.85
C GLY A 233 -2.62 7.10 28.59
N GLN A 234 -1.40 6.94 28.09
CA GLN A 234 -0.24 7.66 28.62
C GLN A 234 -0.38 9.17 28.34
N PRO A 235 -0.20 10.07 29.33
CA PRO A 235 -0.25 11.51 29.06
C PRO A 235 0.84 11.96 28.10
N CYS A 236 0.51 12.90 27.21
CA CYS A 236 1.41 13.44 26.20
C CYS A 236 1.17 14.95 26.01
N LEU A 237 2.10 15.65 25.34
CA LEU A 237 2.13 17.08 25.02
C LEU A 237 2.07 18.00 26.25
N LEU A 238 2.63 17.57 27.39
CA LEU A 238 2.52 18.24 28.70
C LEU A 238 1.10 18.20 29.31
N ASN A 239 0.40 17.06 29.20
CA ASN A 239 -0.95 16.75 29.73
C ASN A 239 -2.22 17.30 29.03
N PRO A 240 -2.22 17.91 27.82
CA PRO A 240 -3.45 18.21 27.10
C PRO A 240 -4.02 17.01 26.32
N GLY A 241 -3.27 15.91 26.17
CA GLY A 241 -3.69 14.73 25.42
C GLY A 241 -3.26 13.42 26.05
N TYR A 242 -3.73 12.32 25.46
CA TYR A 242 -3.37 10.96 25.83
C TYR A 242 -2.96 10.16 24.61
N CYS A 243 -1.90 9.38 24.73
CA CYS A 243 -1.40 8.53 23.67
C CYS A 243 -2.48 7.58 23.18
N TYR A 244 -2.59 7.47 21.86
CA TYR A 244 -3.48 6.55 21.18
C TYR A 244 -2.81 6.08 19.89
N ASN A 245 -2.46 4.79 19.82
CA ASN A 245 -1.81 4.13 18.68
C ASN A 245 -0.63 4.93 18.09
N GLY A 246 0.33 5.29 18.94
CA GLY A 246 1.56 5.98 18.51
C GLY A 246 1.39 7.48 18.20
N THR A 247 0.24 8.08 18.54
CA THR A 247 -0.03 9.53 18.39
C THR A 247 -0.57 10.14 19.67
N CYS A 248 -0.53 11.46 19.77
CA CYS A 248 -1.17 12.23 20.85
C CYS A 248 -2.33 13.08 20.26
N PRO A 249 -3.53 12.50 20.05
CA PRO A 249 -4.67 13.27 19.54
C PRO A 249 -5.11 14.33 20.55
N ILE A 250 -5.30 15.56 20.07
CA ILE A 250 -5.84 16.69 20.84
C ILE A 250 -6.99 17.33 20.05
N MET A 251 -7.95 17.93 20.76
CA MET A 251 -8.91 18.83 20.12
C MET A 251 -8.22 20.17 19.84
N ILE A 252 -7.96 20.47 18.58
CA ILE A 252 -7.51 21.79 18.15
C ILE A 252 -8.78 22.65 18.02
N HIS A 253 -8.91 23.66 18.87
CA HIS A 253 -9.96 24.69 18.76
C HIS A 253 -9.48 25.85 17.89
#